data_AF-A0A9P4UET7-F1
#
_entry.id   AF-A0A9P4UET7-F1
#
_cell.length_a   1.000
_cell.length_b   1.000
_cell.length_c   1.000
_cell.angle_alpha   90.00
_cell.angle_beta   90.00
_cell.angle_gamma   90.00
#
_symmetry.space_group_name_H-M   'P 1'
#
loop_
_entity.id
_entity.type
_entity.pdbx_description
1 polymer ?
#
loop_
_entity_poly.entity_id
_entity_poly.type
_entity_poly.pdbx_seq_one_letter_code
_entity_poly.pdbx_strand_id
1 'polypeptide(L)'
;MSNEFVEEDIGTLVRSTVQSEERYRQWPENLRYEIQDIIPRKAKGMFRWAVCQLDILKRLKPDVSIIKTALSTLPKTLDETYERIFLAIPEDEWLSVQHVFHWLVYHNDLFQTNMPLDTLLQAVQQSTLASFPQGIDLLYDIDSLRERCGCLIMIEQEEAPNDDGLRVGSQRTTVSFAHYTVKEYLQSPRISQKKVGFYTLMQGMIQKQFAEIALRQALAIQRDSLHGNTELVTSKDFQSFWDAEFKLYCGLSSVLQLYPWSESISSDPIVMGLSEELVNPQRPTYDDLCHFLCMKDVERFFTANYYQLFDTMFWRTSYIQTPDPNAAVFLNLLVTSSRKPHLALAFATKHSMLSVLTQQLHIQKPVSTLLDYELMNNYKFVGSIPEIIAQVGVDCPSAFTLILDLIFELGEARFDVSTILLMYTGCHNHKECKKSCSPKRLLRLGASVNGPTGAFVTPLQIAAACWDLHGVETLLDAGADPHALGEVGPGWAPHSLMARRFNHLHGASSLFIIKRLECNHNGDLKYMCGVDETTREEIEARLSEAGAVEIEPNSSEAGSPNVSDTPSDSFARTIRQRCSIDNMIQ
;
A
#
# COMPACT_ATOMS: atom_id res chain seq x y z
N MET A 1 34.35 -23.58 -13.47
CA MET A 1 35.64 -23.75 -12.78
C MET A 1 35.35 -24.48 -11.48
N SER A 2 35.95 -25.65 -11.24
CA SER A 2 35.81 -26.35 -9.95
C SER A 2 36.76 -25.71 -8.95
N ASN A 3 36.25 -25.40 -7.75
CA ASN A 3 37.04 -24.90 -6.64
C ASN A 3 37.06 -26.01 -5.58
N GLU A 4 38.24 -26.55 -5.28
CA GLU A 4 38.42 -27.67 -4.35
C GLU A 4 37.92 -27.33 -2.94
N PHE A 5 38.09 -26.08 -2.50
CA PHE A 5 37.56 -25.63 -1.19
C PHE A 5 36.03 -25.67 -1.14
N VAL A 6 35.36 -25.26 -2.24
CA VAL A 6 33.90 -25.31 -2.31
C VAL A 6 33.39 -26.75 -2.37
N GLU A 7 34.12 -27.65 -3.03
CA GLU A 7 33.80 -29.07 -3.02
C GLU A 7 33.92 -29.68 -1.62
N GLU A 8 34.96 -29.31 -0.87
CA GLU A 8 35.15 -29.75 0.51
C GLU A 8 34.03 -29.28 1.44
N ASP A 9 33.60 -28.02 1.30
CA ASP A 9 32.48 -27.46 2.06
C ASP A 9 31.15 -28.17 1.74
N ILE A 10 30.89 -28.45 0.46
CA ILE A 10 29.74 -29.28 0.06
C ILE A 10 29.88 -30.69 0.64
N GLY A 11 31.09 -31.24 0.66
CA GLY A 11 31.39 -32.51 1.32
C GLY A 11 31.02 -32.51 2.81
N THR A 12 31.32 -31.43 3.51
CA THR A 12 30.96 -31.27 4.93
C THR A 12 29.44 -31.21 5.12
N LEU A 13 28.72 -30.46 4.27
CA LEU A 13 27.26 -30.46 4.25
C LEU A 13 26.70 -31.87 4.03
N VAL A 14 27.14 -32.56 2.97
CA VAL A 14 26.63 -33.90 2.60
C VAL A 14 26.88 -34.91 3.73
N ARG A 15 28.10 -34.92 4.30
CA ARG A 15 28.42 -35.80 5.44
C ARG A 15 27.52 -35.50 6.63
N SER A 16 27.34 -34.22 6.97
CA SER A 16 26.48 -33.79 8.07
C SER A 16 25.03 -34.26 7.87
N THR A 17 24.44 -34.03 6.69
CA THR A 17 23.07 -34.43 6.36
C THR A 17 22.87 -35.95 6.41
N VAL A 18 23.79 -36.72 5.80
CA VAL A 18 23.72 -38.20 5.79
C VAL A 18 23.88 -38.78 7.21
N GLN A 19 24.60 -38.09 8.10
CA GLN A 19 24.78 -38.48 9.49
C GLN A 19 23.64 -38.02 10.39
N SER A 20 22.96 -36.91 10.08
CA SER A 20 21.93 -36.32 10.95
C SER A 20 20.53 -36.85 10.64
N GLU A 21 20.15 -37.03 9.38
CA GLU A 21 18.79 -37.45 9.01
C GLU A 21 18.57 -38.95 9.21
N GLU A 22 17.46 -39.30 9.85
CA GLU A 22 17.09 -40.68 10.20
C GLU A 22 17.02 -41.61 8.98
N ARG A 23 16.46 -41.14 7.86
CA ARG A 23 16.26 -41.96 6.66
C ARG A 23 17.58 -42.46 6.08
N TYR A 24 18.63 -41.64 6.07
CA TYR A 24 19.94 -42.08 5.61
C TYR A 24 20.66 -42.97 6.61
N ARG A 25 20.46 -42.78 7.92
CA ARG A 25 21.07 -43.64 8.95
C ARG A 25 20.69 -45.11 8.79
N GLN A 26 19.50 -45.38 8.27
CA GLN A 26 18.99 -46.71 7.99
C GLN A 26 19.63 -47.36 6.75
N TRP A 27 20.38 -46.60 5.93
CA TRP A 27 20.97 -47.11 4.70
C TRP A 27 22.30 -47.82 4.95
N PRO A 28 22.65 -48.84 4.13
CA PRO A 28 23.93 -49.53 4.22
C PRO A 28 25.13 -48.58 4.18
N GLU A 29 26.17 -48.89 4.95
CA GLU A 29 27.35 -48.03 5.09
C GLU A 29 28.04 -47.74 3.76
N ASN A 30 28.17 -48.75 2.90
CA ASN A 30 28.71 -48.60 1.55
C ASN A 30 27.91 -47.62 0.69
N LEU A 31 26.58 -47.62 0.79
CA LEU A 31 25.73 -46.68 0.06
C LEU A 31 25.88 -45.25 0.60
N ARG A 32 26.00 -45.09 1.92
CA ARG A 32 26.27 -43.78 2.54
C ARG A 32 27.62 -43.21 2.11
N TYR A 33 28.67 -44.02 2.05
CA TYR A 33 29.97 -43.60 1.52
C TYR A 33 29.88 -43.19 0.05
N GLU A 34 29.16 -43.95 -0.78
CA GLU A 34 28.99 -43.64 -2.20
C GLU A 34 28.29 -42.29 -2.41
N ILE A 35 27.29 -41.95 -1.59
CA ILE A 35 26.62 -40.63 -1.62
C ILE A 35 27.58 -39.51 -1.20
N GLN A 36 28.34 -39.73 -0.12
CA GLN A 36 29.31 -38.77 0.40
C GLN A 36 30.49 -38.51 -0.54
N ASP A 37 30.80 -39.46 -1.43
CA ASP A 37 31.84 -39.32 -2.46
C ASP A 37 31.31 -38.69 -3.76
N ILE A 38 30.14 -39.11 -4.23
CA ILE A 38 29.62 -38.70 -5.55
C ILE A 38 29.01 -37.30 -5.53
N ILE A 39 28.19 -36.96 -4.54
CA ILE A 39 27.43 -35.70 -4.56
C ILE A 39 28.35 -34.48 -4.56
N PRO A 40 29.37 -34.35 -3.68
CA PRO A 40 30.23 -33.16 -3.65
C PRO A 40 30.95 -32.92 -4.99
N ARG A 41 31.54 -33.97 -5.57
CA ARG A 41 32.23 -33.92 -6.87
C ARG A 41 31.31 -33.51 -8.02
N LYS A 42 30.06 -34.00 -8.01
CA LYS A 42 29.09 -33.72 -9.07
C LYS A 42 28.42 -32.36 -8.93
N ALA A 43 28.38 -31.80 -7.72
CA ALA A 43 27.75 -30.52 -7.45
C ALA A 43 28.46 -29.34 -8.15
N LYS A 44 29.76 -29.46 -8.47
CA LYS A 44 30.52 -28.44 -9.21
C LYS A 44 30.33 -27.02 -8.65
N GLY A 45 30.34 -26.90 -7.32
CA GLY A 45 30.17 -25.63 -6.60
C GLY A 45 28.73 -25.22 -6.30
N MET A 46 27.73 -26.03 -6.67
CA MET A 46 26.31 -25.71 -6.44
C MET A 46 25.79 -26.39 -5.16
N PHE A 47 25.85 -25.70 -4.01
CA PHE A 47 25.26 -26.19 -2.75
C PHE A 47 23.79 -26.56 -2.90
N ARG A 48 23.01 -25.70 -3.56
CA ARG A 48 21.58 -25.94 -3.80
C ARG A 48 21.32 -27.23 -4.57
N TRP A 49 22.20 -27.56 -5.52
CA TRP A 49 22.11 -28.80 -6.28
C TRP A 49 22.32 -30.01 -5.37
N ALA A 50 23.32 -29.97 -4.48
CA ALA A 50 23.60 -31.04 -3.53
C ALA A 50 22.44 -31.28 -2.56
N VAL A 51 21.86 -30.19 -2.01
CA VAL A 51 20.67 -30.25 -1.15
C VAL A 51 19.49 -30.90 -1.88
N CYS A 52 19.23 -30.51 -3.12
CA CYS A 52 18.16 -31.10 -3.93
C CYS A 52 18.42 -32.59 -4.23
N GLN A 53 19.66 -32.99 -4.56
CA GLN A 53 19.96 -34.40 -4.80
C GLN A 53 19.76 -35.26 -3.56
N LEU A 54 20.16 -34.76 -2.39
CA LEU A 54 19.89 -35.44 -1.12
C LEU A 54 18.36 -35.61 -0.95
N ASP A 55 17.59 -34.52 -1.03
CA ASP A 55 16.13 -34.58 -0.89
C ASP A 55 15.45 -35.51 -1.90
N ILE A 56 15.93 -35.59 -3.15
CA ILE A 56 15.43 -36.56 -4.14
C ILE A 56 15.76 -37.99 -3.70
N LEU A 57 17.02 -38.27 -3.39
CA LEU A 57 17.45 -39.62 -3.01
C LEU A 57 16.70 -40.12 -1.80
N LYS A 58 16.50 -39.27 -0.78
CA LYS A 58 15.79 -39.70 0.42
C LYS A 58 14.35 -40.08 0.07
N ARG A 59 13.64 -39.39 -0.82
CA ARG A 59 12.25 -39.70 -1.17
C ARG A 59 12.06 -41.01 -1.94
N LEU A 60 13.10 -41.51 -2.60
CA LEU A 60 13.02 -42.76 -3.35
C LEU A 60 12.60 -43.94 -2.45
N LYS A 61 12.00 -44.95 -3.08
CA LYS A 61 11.80 -46.25 -2.44
C LYS A 61 13.14 -46.73 -1.87
N PRO A 62 13.20 -47.21 -0.61
CA PRO A 62 14.44 -47.63 0.05
C PRO A 62 14.97 -48.94 -0.52
N ASP A 63 15.37 -48.91 -1.79
CA ASP A 63 15.91 -50.01 -2.57
C ASP A 63 17.29 -49.57 -3.08
N VAL A 64 18.32 -50.31 -2.69
CA VAL A 64 19.72 -49.99 -3.00
C VAL A 64 19.94 -49.89 -4.51
N SER A 65 19.27 -50.73 -5.31
CA SER A 65 19.42 -50.72 -6.78
C SER A 65 18.82 -49.47 -7.40
N ILE A 66 17.66 -49.04 -6.89
CA ILE A 66 16.99 -47.79 -7.32
C ILE A 66 17.86 -46.58 -6.96
N ILE A 67 18.36 -46.52 -5.73
CA ILE A 67 19.20 -45.41 -5.25
C ILE A 67 20.52 -45.33 -6.05
N LYS A 68 21.17 -46.47 -6.31
CA LYS A 68 22.38 -46.51 -7.16
C LYS A 68 22.12 -46.08 -8.59
N THR A 69 20.96 -46.42 -9.13
CA THR A 69 20.53 -45.96 -10.46
C THR A 69 20.31 -44.45 -10.48
N ALA A 70 19.73 -43.88 -9.42
CA ALA A 70 19.58 -42.43 -9.30
C ALA A 70 20.95 -41.73 -9.18
N LEU A 71 21.89 -42.29 -8.41
CA LEU A 71 23.26 -41.78 -8.29
C LEU A 71 24.05 -41.82 -9.60
N SER A 72 23.81 -42.81 -10.47
CA SER A 72 24.47 -42.90 -11.77
C SER A 72 23.87 -41.95 -12.81
N THR A 73 22.63 -41.51 -12.61
CA THR A 73 21.88 -40.69 -13.58
C THR A 73 21.66 -39.24 -13.12
N LEU A 74 22.41 -38.74 -12.13
CA LEU A 74 22.26 -37.40 -11.55
C LEU A 74 22.21 -36.25 -12.60
N PRO A 75 21.38 -35.22 -12.38
CA PRO A 75 21.24 -34.09 -13.30
C PRO A 75 22.52 -33.24 -13.36
N LYS A 76 22.82 -32.64 -14.50
CA LYS A 76 24.06 -31.86 -14.69
C LYS A 76 23.97 -30.43 -14.17
N THR A 77 22.77 -29.89 -14.06
CA THR A 77 22.48 -28.48 -13.75
C THR A 77 21.36 -28.35 -12.73
N LEU A 78 21.22 -27.15 -12.14
CA LEU A 78 20.07 -26.83 -11.30
C LEU A 78 18.75 -26.87 -12.08
N ASP A 79 18.74 -26.40 -13.33
CA ASP A 79 17.55 -26.46 -14.18
C ASP A 79 17.08 -27.89 -14.43
N GLU A 80 17.99 -28.82 -14.77
CA GLU A 80 17.68 -30.25 -14.91
C GLU A 80 17.22 -30.86 -13.57
N THR A 81 17.74 -30.34 -12.45
CA THR A 81 17.34 -30.77 -11.11
C THR A 81 15.89 -30.37 -10.82
N TYR A 82 15.54 -29.10 -11.03
CA TYR A 82 14.18 -28.60 -10.84
C TYR A 82 13.20 -29.29 -11.77
N GLU A 83 13.55 -29.44 -13.05
CA GLU A 83 12.72 -30.18 -14.01
C GLU A 83 12.40 -31.59 -13.51
N ARG A 84 13.39 -32.34 -13.02
CA ARG A 84 13.16 -33.68 -12.47
C ARG A 84 12.28 -33.69 -11.23
N ILE A 85 12.46 -32.72 -10.33
CA ILE A 85 11.61 -32.60 -9.13
C ILE A 85 10.16 -32.35 -9.56
N PHE A 86 9.91 -31.39 -10.46
CA PHE A 86 8.57 -31.07 -10.93
C PHE A 86 7.91 -32.23 -11.71
N LEU A 87 8.68 -32.98 -12.50
CA LEU A 87 8.19 -34.17 -13.22
C LEU A 87 7.86 -35.35 -12.29
N ALA A 88 8.44 -35.40 -11.10
CA ALA A 88 8.18 -36.45 -10.12
C ALA A 88 6.87 -36.22 -9.34
N ILE A 89 6.31 -35.01 -9.39
CA ILE A 89 5.02 -34.70 -8.76
C ILE A 89 3.90 -35.39 -9.55
N PRO A 90 2.96 -36.11 -8.90
CA PRO A 90 1.78 -36.68 -9.56
C PRO A 90 0.96 -35.61 -10.31
N GLU A 91 0.51 -35.91 -11.52
CA GLU A 91 -0.18 -34.93 -12.39
C GLU A 91 -1.47 -34.38 -11.78
N ASP A 92 -2.18 -35.19 -10.99
CA ASP A 92 -3.40 -34.80 -10.25
C ASP A 92 -3.15 -33.76 -9.15
N GLU A 93 -1.88 -33.51 -8.81
CA GLU A 93 -1.49 -32.54 -7.77
C GLU A 93 -0.74 -31.33 -8.30
N TRP A 94 -0.52 -31.27 -9.61
CA TRP A 94 0.20 -30.17 -10.22
C TRP A 94 -0.45 -28.83 -9.92
N LEU A 95 -1.78 -28.76 -9.99
CA LEU A 95 -2.53 -27.52 -9.72
C LEU A 95 -2.28 -27.02 -8.29
N SER A 96 -2.36 -27.91 -7.31
CA SER A 96 -2.19 -27.54 -5.89
C SER A 96 -0.77 -27.07 -5.60
N VAL A 97 0.25 -27.76 -6.13
CA VAL A 97 1.64 -27.33 -5.98
C VAL A 97 1.92 -26.03 -6.74
N GLN A 98 1.33 -25.83 -7.92
CA GLN A 98 1.41 -24.56 -8.63
C GLN A 98 0.80 -23.42 -7.81
N HIS A 99 -0.37 -23.66 -7.21
CA HIS A 99 -1.03 -22.68 -6.35
C HIS A 99 -0.24 -22.38 -5.07
N VAL A 100 0.51 -23.35 -4.53
CA VAL A 100 1.49 -23.07 -3.46
C VAL A 100 2.47 -21.97 -3.91
N PHE A 101 3.11 -22.14 -5.06
CA PHE A 101 4.07 -21.14 -5.54
C PHE A 101 3.42 -19.81 -5.90
N HIS A 102 2.22 -19.82 -6.48
CA HIS A 102 1.47 -18.60 -6.79
C HIS A 102 1.13 -17.82 -5.51
N TRP A 103 0.64 -18.49 -4.46
CA TRP A 103 0.35 -17.85 -3.18
C TRP A 103 1.61 -17.34 -2.49
N LEU A 104 2.73 -18.07 -2.53
CA LEU A 104 4.00 -17.58 -2.00
C LEU A 104 4.48 -16.31 -2.72
N VAL A 105 4.32 -16.24 -4.05
CA VAL A 105 4.64 -15.03 -4.83
C VAL A 105 3.68 -13.89 -4.49
N TYR A 106 2.37 -14.15 -4.54
CA TYR A 106 1.33 -13.18 -4.20
C TYR A 106 1.55 -12.58 -2.81
N HIS A 107 1.80 -13.44 -1.82
CA HIS A 107 2.04 -13.02 -0.44
C HIS A 107 3.32 -12.20 -0.34
N ASN A 108 4.44 -12.69 -0.86
CA ASN A 108 5.71 -11.97 -0.77
C ASN A 108 5.65 -10.61 -1.50
N ASP A 109 4.97 -10.52 -2.64
CA ASP A 109 4.86 -9.28 -3.41
C ASP A 109 4.00 -8.22 -2.69
N LEU A 110 3.02 -8.63 -1.87
CA LEU A 110 2.20 -7.72 -1.06
C LEU A 110 2.83 -7.46 0.31
N PHE A 111 3.10 -8.52 1.08
CA PHE A 111 3.46 -8.51 2.50
C PHE A 111 4.96 -8.36 2.77
N GLN A 112 5.82 -8.71 1.81
CA GLN A 112 7.28 -8.72 1.96
C GLN A 112 7.78 -9.58 3.13
N THR A 113 6.99 -10.57 3.54
CA THR A 113 7.28 -11.51 4.62
C THR A 113 7.13 -12.96 4.14
N ASN A 114 7.55 -13.91 4.97
CA ASN A 114 7.23 -15.32 4.75
C ASN A 114 5.74 -15.56 5.01
N MET A 115 5.14 -16.47 4.23
CA MET A 115 3.71 -16.71 4.33
C MET A 115 3.40 -17.63 5.52
N PRO A 116 2.45 -17.31 6.40
CA PRO A 116 1.92 -18.26 7.39
C PRO A 116 1.49 -19.59 6.75
N LEU A 117 1.89 -20.70 7.35
CA LEU A 117 1.58 -22.04 6.86
C LEU A 117 0.07 -22.30 6.82
N ASP A 118 -0.65 -22.00 7.91
CA ASP A 118 -2.09 -22.26 8.00
C ASP A 118 -2.88 -21.47 6.94
N THR A 119 -2.49 -20.22 6.70
CA THR A 119 -3.06 -19.41 5.63
C THR A 119 -2.75 -19.99 4.26
N LEU A 120 -1.53 -20.47 4.00
CA LEU A 120 -1.17 -21.09 2.73
C LEU A 120 -2.03 -22.34 2.46
N LEU A 121 -2.24 -23.17 3.48
CA LEU A 121 -3.07 -24.37 3.38
C LEU A 121 -4.52 -24.01 3.01
N GLN A 122 -5.13 -23.06 3.72
CA GLN A 122 -6.48 -22.57 3.42
C GLN A 122 -6.55 -21.92 2.03
N ALA A 123 -5.52 -21.18 1.64
CA ALA A 123 -5.46 -20.50 0.35
C ALA A 123 -5.40 -21.49 -0.83
N VAL A 124 -4.57 -22.53 -0.71
CA VAL A 124 -4.49 -23.60 -1.71
C VAL A 124 -5.80 -24.39 -1.77
N GLN A 125 -6.37 -24.74 -0.62
CA GLN A 125 -7.67 -25.40 -0.57
C GLN A 125 -8.74 -24.56 -1.30
N GLN A 126 -8.90 -23.29 -0.92
CA GLN A 126 -9.91 -22.41 -1.49
C GLN A 126 -9.73 -22.17 -3.00
N SER A 127 -8.48 -21.96 -3.43
CA SER A 127 -8.17 -21.66 -4.83
C SER A 127 -8.26 -22.87 -5.76
N THR A 128 -8.31 -24.09 -5.22
CA THR A 128 -8.41 -25.33 -6.01
C THR A 128 -9.79 -25.98 -5.95
N LEU A 129 -10.70 -25.52 -5.08
CA LEU A 129 -12.06 -26.07 -4.88
C LEU A 129 -12.84 -26.34 -6.17
N ALA A 130 -12.79 -25.44 -7.16
CA ALA A 130 -13.53 -25.60 -8.41
C ALA A 130 -13.04 -26.76 -9.30
N SER A 131 -11.82 -27.25 -9.06
CA SER A 131 -11.19 -28.32 -9.84
C SER A 131 -11.41 -29.71 -9.23
N PHE A 132 -11.94 -29.79 -8.01
CA PHE A 132 -12.23 -31.04 -7.33
C PHE A 132 -13.75 -31.28 -7.22
N PRO A 133 -14.22 -32.53 -7.38
CA PRO A 133 -15.63 -32.86 -7.17
C PRO A 133 -16.12 -32.41 -5.79
N GLN A 134 -17.33 -31.84 -5.71
CA GLN A 134 -17.95 -31.45 -4.44
C GLN A 134 -17.97 -32.65 -3.48
N GLY A 135 -17.40 -32.48 -2.28
CA GLY A 135 -17.41 -33.50 -1.23
C GLY A 135 -16.07 -34.22 -0.97
N ILE A 136 -14.98 -33.84 -1.65
CA ILE A 136 -13.63 -34.28 -1.25
C ILE A 136 -13.08 -33.27 -0.23
N ASP A 137 -12.97 -33.70 1.02
CA ASP A 137 -12.31 -32.95 2.09
C ASP A 137 -10.79 -33.11 1.90
N LEU A 138 -10.19 -32.24 1.08
CA LEU A 138 -8.74 -32.23 0.88
C LEU A 138 -8.06 -31.74 2.15
N LEU A 139 -7.61 -32.68 2.97
CA LEU A 139 -6.76 -32.42 4.12
C LEU A 139 -5.35 -32.08 3.62
N TYR A 140 -5.16 -30.86 3.12
CA TYR A 140 -3.82 -30.32 2.92
C TYR A 140 -3.21 -30.09 4.29
N ASP A 141 -2.26 -30.95 4.65
CA ASP A 141 -1.48 -30.81 5.86
C ASP A 141 0.00 -30.52 5.55
N ILE A 142 0.74 -30.23 6.63
CA ILE A 142 2.16 -29.91 6.58
C ILE A 142 2.96 -31.04 5.90
N ASP A 143 2.59 -32.29 6.17
CA ASP A 143 3.29 -33.47 5.68
C ASP A 143 3.08 -33.65 4.18
N SER A 144 1.86 -33.45 3.68
CA SER A 144 1.54 -33.43 2.25
C SER A 144 2.34 -32.36 1.51
N LEU A 145 2.43 -31.16 2.09
CA LEU A 145 3.17 -30.05 1.50
C LEU A 145 4.69 -30.32 1.47
N ARG A 146 5.23 -30.90 2.55
CA ARG A 146 6.61 -31.39 2.61
C ARG A 146 6.88 -32.52 1.65
N GLU A 147 5.93 -33.42 1.43
CA GLU A 147 6.05 -34.56 0.52
C GLU A 147 6.04 -34.11 -0.95
N ARG A 148 5.23 -33.11 -1.31
CA ARG A 148 5.09 -32.67 -2.70
C ARG A 148 6.06 -31.57 -3.12
N CYS A 149 6.22 -30.55 -2.28
CA CYS A 149 7.09 -29.42 -2.61
C CYS A 149 8.55 -29.69 -2.19
N GLY A 150 8.74 -30.50 -1.16
CA GLY A 150 10.04 -30.96 -0.71
C GLY A 150 11.11 -29.88 -0.60
N CYS A 151 12.28 -30.11 -1.19
CA CYS A 151 13.36 -29.12 -1.17
C CYS A 151 13.05 -27.81 -1.90
N LEU A 152 11.91 -27.63 -2.58
CA LEU A 152 11.54 -26.40 -3.28
C LEU A 152 11.08 -25.28 -2.33
N ILE A 153 10.54 -25.64 -1.16
CA ILE A 153 10.07 -24.72 -0.13
C ILE A 153 10.83 -24.91 1.17
N MET A 154 10.83 -23.88 2.00
CA MET A 154 11.32 -23.94 3.36
C MET A 154 10.15 -23.75 4.32
N ILE A 155 10.14 -24.51 5.40
CA ILE A 155 9.18 -24.35 6.51
C ILE A 155 9.99 -24.08 7.77
N GLU A 156 9.82 -22.90 8.34
CA GLU A 156 10.59 -22.41 9.49
C GLU A 156 9.68 -22.02 10.65
N GLN A 157 10.22 -22.07 11.87
CA GLN A 157 9.60 -21.48 13.04
C GLN A 157 10.17 -20.06 13.18
N GLU A 158 9.29 -19.07 13.10
CA GLU A 158 9.60 -17.67 13.24
C GLU A 158 9.11 -17.19 14.61
N GLU A 159 9.94 -16.45 15.34
CA GLU A 159 9.52 -15.78 16.57
C GLU A 159 8.83 -14.46 16.20
N ALA A 160 7.55 -14.33 16.55
CA ALA A 160 6.83 -13.09 16.30
C ALA A 160 7.49 -11.91 17.07
N PRO A 161 7.73 -10.76 16.42
CA PRO A 161 8.26 -9.59 17.09
C PRO A 161 7.25 -9.10 18.15
N ASN A 162 7.73 -8.91 19.38
CA ASN A 162 6.92 -8.35 20.46
C ASN A 162 7.12 -6.84 20.55
N ASP A 163 6.00 -6.10 20.64
CA ASP A 163 5.97 -4.63 20.82
C ASP A 163 6.74 -4.15 22.07
N ASP A 164 7.00 -5.01 23.06
CA ASP A 164 7.61 -4.64 24.34
C ASP A 164 9.02 -5.21 24.58
N GLY A 165 9.54 -6.08 23.70
CA GLY A 165 10.86 -6.73 23.85
C GLY A 165 11.07 -7.52 25.15
N LEU A 166 10.03 -7.68 25.98
CA LEU A 166 10.12 -8.18 27.36
C LEU A 166 9.53 -9.59 27.52
N ARG A 167 8.80 -10.08 26.52
CA ARG A 167 8.17 -11.42 26.51
C ARG A 167 8.75 -12.28 25.39
N VAL A 168 8.62 -13.61 25.51
CA VAL A 168 8.89 -14.56 24.41
C VAL A 168 7.71 -14.47 23.42
N GLY A 169 7.99 -14.15 22.16
CA GLY A 169 7.01 -14.07 21.08
C GLY A 169 6.27 -15.40 20.86
N SER A 170 5.09 -15.38 20.27
CA SER A 170 4.48 -16.61 19.78
C SER A 170 5.34 -17.18 18.64
N GLN A 171 5.63 -18.48 18.69
CA GLN A 171 6.24 -19.17 17.56
C GLN A 171 5.18 -19.33 16.46
N ARG A 172 5.57 -18.98 15.24
CA ARG A 172 4.73 -19.08 14.05
C ARG A 172 5.43 -19.94 13.02
N THR A 173 4.70 -20.85 12.40
CA THR A 173 5.25 -21.64 11.29
C THR A 173 5.03 -20.89 9.99
N THR A 174 6.10 -20.52 9.30
CA THR A 174 6.04 -19.81 8.01
C THR A 174 6.65 -20.64 6.89
N VAL A 175 6.25 -20.31 5.66
CA VAL A 175 6.64 -20.99 4.43
C VAL A 175 7.18 -19.98 3.43
N SER A 176 8.27 -20.36 2.76
CA SER A 176 8.90 -19.56 1.72
C SER A 176 9.52 -20.45 0.64
N PHE A 177 10.03 -19.84 -0.44
CA PHE A 177 10.88 -20.58 -1.37
C PHE A 177 12.17 -20.99 -0.67
N ALA A 178 12.56 -22.26 -0.74
CA ALA A 178 13.78 -22.70 -0.06
C ALA A 178 15.08 -22.12 -0.63
N HIS A 179 15.02 -21.49 -1.81
CA HIS A 179 16.12 -20.71 -2.36
C HIS A 179 15.63 -19.81 -3.50
N TYR A 180 16.26 -18.65 -3.69
CA TYR A 180 15.88 -17.69 -4.74
C TYR A 180 15.92 -18.31 -6.16
N THR A 181 16.83 -19.27 -6.39
CA THR A 181 16.98 -19.95 -7.69
C THR A 181 15.74 -20.77 -8.09
N VAL A 182 14.89 -21.16 -7.13
CA VAL A 182 13.61 -21.82 -7.43
C VAL A 182 12.67 -20.82 -8.10
N LYS A 183 12.45 -19.67 -7.46
CA LYS A 183 11.64 -18.57 -8.02
C LYS A 183 12.21 -18.10 -9.36
N GLU A 184 13.53 -17.93 -9.45
CA GLU A 184 14.22 -17.56 -10.70
C GLU A 184 13.95 -18.56 -11.83
N TYR A 185 14.08 -19.87 -11.56
CA TYR A 185 13.81 -20.90 -12.56
C TYR A 185 12.35 -20.87 -13.04
N LEU A 186 11.40 -20.77 -12.11
CA LEU A 186 9.97 -20.71 -12.39
C LEU A 186 9.54 -19.45 -13.17
N GLN A 187 10.29 -18.35 -13.04
CA GLN A 187 10.08 -17.10 -13.80
C GLN A 187 10.84 -17.06 -15.13
N SER A 188 11.74 -18.01 -15.37
CA SER A 188 12.61 -18.01 -16.55
C SER A 188 11.90 -18.57 -17.79
N PRO A 189 12.26 -18.15 -19.01
CA PRO A 189 11.78 -18.81 -20.24
C PRO A 189 12.19 -20.28 -20.37
N ARG A 190 13.14 -20.75 -19.53
CA ARG A 190 13.74 -22.08 -19.59
C ARG A 190 12.75 -23.17 -19.16
N ILE A 191 11.78 -22.84 -18.30
CA ILE A 191 10.75 -23.78 -17.84
C ILE A 191 9.59 -23.89 -18.85
N SER A 192 9.23 -22.79 -19.50
CA SER A 192 8.03 -22.70 -20.34
C SER A 192 8.07 -23.57 -21.60
N GLN A 193 9.26 -23.98 -22.05
CA GLN A 193 9.47 -24.82 -23.23
C GLN A 193 9.39 -26.33 -22.92
N LYS A 194 9.18 -26.70 -21.66
CA LYS A 194 9.23 -28.09 -21.17
C LYS A 194 7.85 -28.55 -20.70
N LYS A 195 7.69 -29.86 -20.46
CA LYS A 195 6.45 -30.42 -19.86
C LYS A 195 6.11 -29.75 -18.51
N VAL A 196 7.15 -29.34 -17.76
CA VAL A 196 7.04 -28.62 -16.48
C VAL A 196 6.68 -27.13 -16.63
N GLY A 197 6.48 -26.64 -17.86
CA GLY A 197 6.04 -25.28 -18.15
C GLY A 197 4.70 -24.92 -17.49
N PHE A 198 3.92 -25.91 -17.06
CA PHE A 198 2.77 -25.73 -16.19
C PHE A 198 3.08 -24.87 -14.95
N TYR A 199 4.25 -25.03 -14.33
CA TYR A 199 4.64 -24.28 -13.13
C TYR A 199 5.18 -22.86 -13.40
N THR A 200 5.13 -22.37 -14.64
CA THR A 200 5.66 -21.03 -14.98
C THR A 200 4.96 -19.95 -14.16
N LEU A 201 5.74 -19.08 -13.49
CA LEU A 201 5.23 -17.93 -12.75
C LEU A 201 5.07 -16.72 -13.68
N MET A 202 3.82 -16.43 -14.06
CA MET A 202 3.49 -15.24 -14.84
C MET A 202 2.88 -14.17 -13.93
N GLN A 203 3.63 -13.11 -13.63
CA GLN A 203 3.23 -12.14 -12.60
C GLN A 203 1.87 -11.48 -12.88
N GLY A 204 1.59 -11.10 -14.13
CA GLY A 204 0.28 -10.54 -14.51
C GLY A 204 -0.89 -11.52 -14.32
N MET A 205 -0.66 -12.83 -14.49
CA MET A 205 -1.67 -13.86 -14.22
C MET A 205 -1.90 -14.02 -12.72
N ILE A 206 -0.82 -14.08 -11.93
CA ILE A 206 -0.90 -14.21 -10.47
C ILE A 206 -1.65 -13.02 -9.88
N GLN A 207 -1.29 -11.80 -10.27
CA GLN A 207 -1.96 -10.58 -9.83
C GLN A 207 -3.46 -10.64 -10.11
N LYS A 208 -3.90 -11.05 -11.30
CA LYS A 208 -5.33 -11.06 -11.63
C LYS A 208 -6.09 -12.19 -10.93
N GLN A 209 -5.62 -13.43 -11.09
CA GLN A 209 -6.32 -14.61 -10.59
C GLN A 209 -6.39 -14.62 -9.06
N PHE A 210 -5.27 -14.32 -8.38
CA PHE A 210 -5.21 -14.42 -6.92
C PHE A 210 -5.78 -13.17 -6.26
N ALA A 211 -5.72 -11.99 -6.89
CA ALA A 211 -6.49 -10.83 -6.45
C ALA A 211 -8.00 -11.07 -6.54
N GLU A 212 -8.47 -11.73 -7.61
CA GLU A 212 -9.88 -12.07 -7.73
C GLU A 212 -10.33 -12.97 -6.58
N ILE A 213 -9.56 -14.03 -6.28
CA ILE A 213 -9.86 -14.94 -5.17
C ILE A 213 -9.89 -14.17 -3.85
N ALA A 214 -8.87 -13.35 -3.58
CA ALA A 214 -8.82 -12.54 -2.36
C ALA A 214 -10.03 -11.59 -2.25
N LEU A 215 -10.38 -10.88 -3.31
CA LEU A 215 -11.52 -9.96 -3.32
C LEU A 215 -12.84 -10.70 -3.05
N ARG A 216 -13.05 -11.86 -3.67
CA ARG A 216 -14.26 -12.67 -3.44
C ARG A 216 -14.37 -13.14 -2.00
N GLN A 217 -13.26 -13.54 -1.38
CA GLN A 217 -13.25 -13.92 0.03
C GLN A 217 -13.46 -12.73 0.96
N ALA A 218 -12.85 -11.58 0.66
CA ALA A 218 -13.06 -10.34 1.40
C ALA A 218 -14.53 -9.88 1.36
N LEU A 219 -15.17 -9.98 0.20
CA LEU A 219 -16.59 -9.71 0.01
C LEU A 219 -17.52 -10.78 0.63
N ALA A 220 -16.96 -11.84 1.21
CA ALA A 220 -17.70 -12.88 1.95
C ALA A 220 -17.42 -12.85 3.46
N ILE A 221 -16.74 -11.80 3.97
CA ILE A 221 -16.60 -11.52 5.40
C ILE A 221 -17.99 -11.22 5.97
N GLN A 222 -18.28 -11.78 7.15
CA GLN A 222 -19.52 -11.54 7.89
C GLN A 222 -19.17 -11.17 9.33
N ARG A 223 -19.86 -10.18 9.89
CA ARG A 223 -19.66 -9.73 11.28
C ARG A 223 -19.72 -10.84 12.31
N ASP A 224 -20.59 -11.83 12.11
CA ASP A 224 -20.75 -12.95 13.03
C ASP A 224 -19.51 -13.85 13.07
N SER A 225 -18.72 -13.89 12.00
CA SER A 225 -17.41 -14.54 11.97
C SER A 225 -16.34 -13.76 12.76
N LEU A 226 -16.60 -12.49 13.08
CA LEU A 226 -15.74 -11.65 13.95
C LEU A 226 -16.15 -11.77 15.43
N HIS A 227 -17.29 -12.41 15.75
CA HIS A 227 -17.81 -12.51 17.11
C HIS A 227 -17.07 -13.60 17.92
N GLY A 228 -16.27 -13.09 18.84
CA GLY A 228 -15.36 -13.79 19.75
C GLY A 228 -14.32 -12.82 20.32
N ASN A 229 -13.98 -11.75 19.58
CA ASN A 229 -12.78 -10.94 19.79
C ASN A 229 -13.01 -9.44 20.06
N THR A 230 -14.20 -9.01 20.50
CA THR A 230 -14.37 -7.60 20.90
C THR A 230 -13.59 -7.22 22.16
N GLU A 231 -13.05 -8.20 22.91
CA GLU A 231 -12.20 -8.00 24.09
C GLU A 231 -10.86 -8.79 24.10
N LEU A 232 -10.48 -9.49 23.02
CA LEU A 232 -9.18 -10.20 22.97
C LEU A 232 -8.10 -9.23 22.44
N VAL A 233 -7.27 -8.64 23.31
CA VAL A 233 -6.09 -9.17 24.04
C VAL A 233 -4.83 -8.81 23.25
N THR A 234 -3.79 -8.45 23.98
CA THR A 234 -2.42 -8.05 23.58
C THR A 234 -1.98 -8.46 22.17
N SER A 235 -1.14 -7.65 21.50
CA SER A 235 -0.52 -7.87 20.16
C SER A 235 -0.17 -9.31 19.77
N LYS A 236 0.12 -10.19 20.75
CA LYS A 236 0.30 -11.63 20.62
C LYS A 236 -0.90 -12.39 20.01
N ASP A 237 -2.13 -11.92 20.18
CA ASP A 237 -3.35 -12.58 19.67
C ASP A 237 -3.77 -12.08 18.28
N PHE A 238 -3.24 -10.93 17.85
CA PHE A 238 -3.57 -10.38 16.54
C PHE A 238 -2.96 -11.18 15.39
N GLN A 239 -1.69 -11.57 15.53
CA GLN A 239 -0.99 -12.32 14.50
C GLN A 239 -1.55 -13.75 14.34
N SER A 240 -2.01 -14.38 15.42
CA SER A 240 -2.69 -15.68 15.34
C SER A 240 -4.11 -15.56 14.80
N PHE A 241 -4.79 -14.43 15.04
CA PHE A 241 -6.15 -14.18 14.57
C PHE A 241 -6.25 -14.04 13.05
N TRP A 242 -5.37 -13.26 12.40
CA TRP A 242 -5.42 -13.15 10.92
C TRP A 242 -4.93 -14.42 10.21
N ASP A 243 -4.05 -15.20 10.85
CA ASP A 243 -3.56 -16.48 10.31
C ASP A 243 -4.61 -17.59 10.35
N ALA A 244 -5.50 -17.54 11.35
CA ALA A 244 -6.52 -18.54 11.57
C ALA A 244 -7.66 -18.49 10.56
N GLU A 245 -7.97 -17.31 10.00
CA GLU A 245 -9.14 -17.11 9.13
C GLU A 245 -8.74 -16.54 7.76
N PHE A 246 -8.80 -17.37 6.71
CA PHE A 246 -8.41 -16.99 5.35
C PHE A 246 -9.19 -15.79 4.80
N LYS A 247 -10.45 -15.59 5.21
CA LYS A 247 -11.21 -14.40 4.78
C LYS A 247 -10.62 -13.09 5.32
N LEU A 248 -10.07 -13.09 6.53
CA LEU A 248 -9.43 -11.88 7.11
C LEU A 248 -8.10 -11.58 6.42
N TYR A 249 -7.30 -12.62 6.14
CA TYR A 249 -6.13 -12.51 5.25
C TYR A 249 -6.51 -11.89 3.90
N CYS A 250 -7.61 -12.36 3.32
CA CYS A 250 -8.13 -11.85 2.06
C CYS A 250 -8.64 -10.41 2.17
N GLY A 251 -9.28 -10.03 3.27
CA GLY A 251 -9.70 -8.65 3.54
C GLY A 251 -8.53 -7.68 3.55
N LEU A 252 -7.45 -8.03 4.26
CA LEU A 252 -6.23 -7.23 4.32
C LEU A 252 -5.52 -7.15 2.97
N SER A 253 -5.29 -8.31 2.32
CA SER A 253 -4.61 -8.35 1.02
C SER A 253 -5.39 -7.67 -0.09
N SER A 254 -6.73 -7.73 -0.07
CA SER A 254 -7.61 -7.05 -1.03
C SER A 254 -7.52 -5.54 -0.96
N VAL A 255 -7.24 -4.98 0.21
CA VAL A 255 -6.97 -3.54 0.36
C VAL A 255 -5.55 -3.21 -0.08
N LEU A 256 -4.57 -4.00 0.39
CA LEU A 256 -3.15 -3.79 0.07
C LEU A 256 -2.89 -3.78 -1.43
N GLN A 257 -3.53 -4.68 -2.20
CA GLN A 257 -3.30 -4.81 -3.63
C GLN A 257 -3.81 -3.64 -4.48
N LEU A 258 -4.78 -2.84 -4.00
CA LEU A 258 -5.39 -1.75 -4.77
C LEU A 258 -4.38 -0.68 -5.16
N TYR A 259 -3.31 -0.51 -4.38
CA TYR A 259 -2.26 0.47 -4.65
C TYR A 259 -1.16 -0.05 -5.61
N PRO A 260 -0.36 -1.09 -5.26
CA PRO A 260 0.76 -1.54 -6.07
C PRO A 260 0.31 -2.18 -7.39
N TRP A 261 -0.92 -2.74 -7.44
CA TRP A 261 -1.45 -3.43 -8.62
C TRP A 261 -2.60 -2.68 -9.29
N SER A 262 -2.77 -1.38 -8.99
CA SER A 262 -3.80 -0.52 -9.58
C SER A 262 -3.95 -0.67 -11.10
N GLU A 263 -2.84 -0.67 -11.83
CA GLU A 263 -2.82 -0.83 -13.29
C GLU A 263 -3.32 -2.22 -13.72
N SER A 264 -2.79 -3.28 -13.12
CA SER A 264 -3.16 -4.67 -13.42
C SER A 264 -4.64 -4.93 -13.14
N ILE A 265 -5.13 -4.47 -11.99
CA ILE A 265 -6.55 -4.55 -11.58
C ILE A 265 -7.42 -3.77 -12.55
N SER A 266 -7.05 -2.52 -12.87
CA SER A 266 -7.84 -1.67 -13.78
C SER A 266 -7.97 -2.24 -15.19
N SER A 267 -7.00 -3.06 -15.63
CA SER A 267 -7.01 -3.72 -16.93
C SER A 267 -7.94 -4.94 -17.01
N ASP A 268 -8.42 -5.45 -15.87
CA ASP A 268 -9.29 -6.63 -15.80
C ASP A 268 -10.70 -6.23 -15.32
N PRO A 269 -11.75 -6.38 -16.14
CA PRO A 269 -13.09 -5.92 -15.78
C PRO A 269 -13.71 -6.68 -14.60
N ILE A 270 -13.34 -7.95 -14.37
CA ILE A 270 -13.86 -8.75 -13.26
C ILE A 270 -13.22 -8.28 -11.96
N VAL A 271 -11.89 -8.20 -11.93
CA VAL A 271 -11.14 -7.77 -10.73
C VAL A 271 -11.46 -6.31 -10.38
N MET A 272 -11.58 -5.44 -11.39
CA MET A 272 -12.01 -4.06 -11.20
C MET A 272 -13.42 -3.97 -10.61
N GLY A 273 -14.39 -4.72 -11.14
CA GLY A 273 -15.76 -4.71 -10.61
C GLY A 273 -15.84 -5.19 -9.15
N LEU A 274 -15.07 -6.22 -8.79
CA LEU A 274 -14.97 -6.65 -7.39
C LEU A 274 -14.29 -5.60 -6.50
N SER A 275 -13.30 -4.87 -7.03
CA SER A 275 -12.65 -3.77 -6.31
C SER A 275 -13.61 -2.60 -6.08
N GLU A 276 -14.48 -2.28 -7.04
CA GLU A 276 -15.56 -1.29 -6.89
C GLU A 276 -16.55 -1.72 -5.80
N GLU A 277 -16.91 -3.01 -5.73
CA GLU A 277 -17.77 -3.55 -4.68
C GLU A 277 -17.11 -3.48 -3.29
N LEU A 278 -15.81 -3.79 -3.20
CA LEU A 278 -15.05 -3.78 -1.95
C LEU A 278 -15.08 -2.40 -1.29
N VAL A 279 -14.97 -1.34 -2.09
CA VAL A 279 -14.89 0.05 -1.60
C VAL A 279 -16.23 0.77 -1.57
N ASN A 280 -17.35 0.09 -1.85
CA ASN A 280 -18.68 0.70 -1.90
C ASN A 280 -19.34 0.75 -0.51
N PRO A 281 -19.56 1.94 0.08
CA PRO A 281 -20.13 2.07 1.42
C PRO A 281 -21.57 1.58 1.58
N GLN A 282 -22.26 1.31 0.47
CA GLN A 282 -23.64 0.80 0.51
C GLN A 282 -23.71 -0.73 0.54
N ARG A 283 -22.57 -1.43 0.44
CA ARG A 283 -22.53 -2.89 0.57
C ARG A 283 -22.55 -3.27 2.07
N PRO A 284 -23.36 -4.27 2.49
CA PRO A 284 -23.37 -4.72 3.89
C PRO A 284 -21.99 -5.15 4.42
N THR A 285 -21.17 -5.73 3.54
CA THR A 285 -19.82 -6.20 3.85
C THR A 285 -18.81 -5.07 4.04
N TYR A 286 -19.12 -3.85 3.60
CA TYR A 286 -18.25 -2.68 3.73
C TYR A 286 -18.04 -2.31 5.20
N ASP A 287 -19.11 -2.29 6.00
CA ASP A 287 -19.03 -1.94 7.42
C ASP A 287 -18.22 -2.99 8.20
N ASP A 288 -18.39 -4.27 7.87
CA ASP A 288 -17.64 -5.38 8.48
C ASP A 288 -16.15 -5.30 8.14
N LEU A 289 -15.83 -5.02 6.87
CA LEU A 289 -14.46 -4.80 6.42
C LEU A 289 -13.85 -3.57 7.09
N CYS A 290 -14.55 -2.43 7.13
CA CYS A 290 -14.06 -1.21 7.76
C CYS A 290 -13.85 -1.39 9.26
N HIS A 291 -14.73 -2.14 9.93
CA HIS A 291 -14.57 -2.48 11.34
C HIS A 291 -13.29 -3.29 11.58
N PHE A 292 -13.07 -4.33 10.77
CA PHE A 292 -11.83 -5.12 10.80
C PHE A 292 -10.60 -4.23 10.56
N LEU A 293 -10.60 -3.40 9.50
CA LEU A 293 -9.47 -2.53 9.16
C LEU A 293 -9.20 -1.41 10.19
N CYS A 294 -10.18 -1.09 11.04
CA CYS A 294 -10.03 -0.12 12.14
C CYS A 294 -9.56 -0.75 13.46
N MET A 295 -9.35 -2.07 13.52
CA MET A 295 -8.74 -2.70 14.70
C MET A 295 -7.32 -2.14 14.92
N LYS A 296 -6.98 -1.82 16.17
CA LYS A 296 -5.72 -1.12 16.52
C LYS A 296 -4.47 -1.82 15.97
N ASP A 297 -4.45 -3.14 16.00
CA ASP A 297 -3.29 -3.90 15.53
C ASP A 297 -3.21 -3.97 13.99
N VAL A 298 -4.35 -3.98 13.27
CA VAL A 298 -4.38 -3.81 11.81
C VAL A 298 -3.86 -2.43 11.44
N GLU A 299 -4.32 -1.40 12.15
CA GLU A 299 -3.84 -0.03 11.96
C GLU A 299 -2.33 0.06 12.16
N ARG A 300 -1.80 -0.53 13.25
CA ARG A 300 -0.35 -0.58 13.51
C ARG A 300 0.41 -1.31 12.40
N PHE A 301 -0.15 -2.39 11.86
CA PHE A 301 0.45 -3.12 10.75
C PHE A 301 0.61 -2.22 9.51
N PHE A 302 -0.45 -1.48 9.13
CA PHE A 302 -0.37 -0.53 8.02
C PHE A 302 0.61 0.60 8.30
N THR A 303 0.60 1.18 9.51
CA THR A 303 1.48 2.31 9.84
C THR A 303 2.96 1.93 9.85
N ALA A 304 3.29 0.73 10.33
CA ALA A 304 4.66 0.25 10.44
C ALA A 304 5.24 -0.21 9.10
N ASN A 305 4.44 -0.89 8.27
CA ASN A 305 4.95 -1.60 7.08
C ASN A 305 4.55 -0.94 5.76
N TYR A 306 3.49 -0.10 5.75
CA TYR A 306 2.92 0.50 4.54
C TYR A 306 2.63 1.98 4.73
N TYR A 307 3.65 2.75 5.12
CA TYR A 307 3.51 4.20 5.29
C TYR A 307 2.91 4.89 4.05
N GLN A 308 3.18 4.36 2.84
CA GLN A 308 2.61 4.88 1.58
C GLN A 308 1.09 4.72 1.48
N LEU A 309 0.50 3.80 2.25
CA LEU A 309 -0.95 3.57 2.35
C LEU A 309 -1.59 4.38 3.49
N PHE A 310 -0.79 5.07 4.30
CA PHE A 310 -1.31 5.90 5.39
C PHE A 310 -2.09 7.10 4.86
N ASP A 311 -1.80 7.53 3.63
CA ASP A 311 -2.52 8.55 2.87
C ASP A 311 -3.84 8.04 2.25
N THR A 312 -4.12 6.72 2.32
CA THR A 312 -5.06 6.02 1.43
C THR A 312 -6.13 5.19 2.15
N MET A 313 -6.41 5.48 3.43
CA MET A 313 -7.33 4.71 4.27
C MET A 313 -8.80 5.07 4.01
N PHE A 314 -9.33 4.70 2.84
CA PHE A 314 -10.72 5.00 2.47
C PHE A 314 -11.73 4.55 3.54
N TRP A 315 -11.44 3.48 4.29
CA TRP A 315 -12.26 2.93 5.37
C TRP A 315 -12.38 3.83 6.61
N ARG A 316 -11.63 4.94 6.67
CA ARG A 316 -11.77 5.98 7.70
C ARG A 316 -12.77 7.08 7.33
N THR A 317 -13.18 7.13 6.06
CA THR A 317 -14.10 8.13 5.57
C THR A 317 -15.49 7.87 6.15
N SER A 318 -15.98 8.79 6.98
CA SER A 318 -17.34 8.71 7.51
C SER A 318 -18.20 9.81 6.91
N TYR A 319 -19.35 9.41 6.36
CA TYR A 319 -20.32 10.33 5.78
C TYR A 319 -21.43 10.64 6.79
N ILE A 320 -21.81 11.92 6.90
CA ILE A 320 -22.98 12.35 7.68
C ILE A 320 -24.26 11.92 6.96
N GLN A 321 -24.24 11.96 5.63
CA GLN A 321 -25.32 11.51 4.76
C GLN A 321 -24.72 10.59 3.71
N THR A 322 -25.33 9.41 3.51
CA THR A 322 -24.86 8.44 2.52
C THR A 322 -24.87 9.08 1.13
N PRO A 323 -23.71 9.19 0.46
CA PRO A 323 -23.63 9.76 -0.88
C PRO A 323 -24.15 8.78 -1.94
N ASP A 324 -24.18 9.22 -3.20
CA ASP A 324 -24.41 8.33 -4.34
C ASP A 324 -23.31 7.26 -4.33
N PRO A 325 -23.64 5.99 -4.63
CA PRO A 325 -22.64 4.93 -4.58
C PRO A 325 -21.47 5.22 -5.53
N ASN A 326 -21.70 5.81 -6.70
CA ASN A 326 -20.62 6.11 -7.64
C ASN A 326 -19.72 7.22 -7.11
N ALA A 327 -20.26 8.23 -6.41
CA ALA A 327 -19.46 9.29 -5.81
C ALA A 327 -18.56 8.77 -4.69
N ALA A 328 -19.10 7.92 -3.81
CA ALA A 328 -18.30 7.28 -2.78
C ALA A 328 -17.24 6.33 -3.35
N VAL A 329 -17.61 5.45 -4.29
CA VAL A 329 -16.68 4.50 -4.92
C VAL A 329 -15.58 5.25 -5.64
N PHE A 330 -15.91 6.27 -6.44
CA PHE A 330 -14.91 7.07 -7.14
C PHE A 330 -13.95 7.76 -6.16
N LEU A 331 -14.46 8.41 -5.11
CA LEU A 331 -13.62 9.05 -4.10
C LEU A 331 -12.70 8.02 -3.43
N ASN A 332 -13.24 6.87 -3.03
CA ASN A 332 -12.48 5.81 -2.38
C ASN A 332 -11.39 5.23 -3.31
N LEU A 333 -11.66 5.00 -4.59
CA LEU A 333 -10.65 4.53 -5.55
C LEU A 333 -9.57 5.59 -5.83
N LEU A 334 -9.99 6.86 -5.91
CA LEU A 334 -9.10 8.00 -6.17
C LEU A 334 -8.09 8.20 -5.04
N VAL A 335 -8.54 8.09 -3.80
CA VAL A 335 -7.63 8.19 -2.63
C VAL A 335 -6.81 6.92 -2.43
N THR A 336 -7.36 5.74 -2.73
CA THR A 336 -6.66 4.46 -2.52
C THR A 336 -5.41 4.33 -3.40
N SER A 337 -5.47 4.88 -4.61
CA SER A 337 -4.40 4.80 -5.61
C SER A 337 -3.91 6.18 -6.05
N SER A 338 -3.93 7.17 -5.16
CA SER A 338 -3.80 8.59 -5.49
C SER A 338 -2.53 8.99 -6.26
N ARG A 339 -1.40 8.32 -6.01
CA ARG A 339 -0.13 8.55 -6.74
C ARG A 339 -0.17 8.04 -8.18
N LYS A 340 -0.98 7.01 -8.45
CA LYS A 340 -1.17 6.35 -9.74
C LYS A 340 -2.66 5.97 -9.90
N PRO A 341 -3.54 6.94 -10.23
CA PRO A 341 -5.00 6.77 -10.08
C PRO A 341 -5.63 5.93 -11.21
N HIS A 342 -5.03 4.79 -11.58
CA HIS A 342 -5.52 3.89 -12.63
C HIS A 342 -6.93 3.36 -12.32
N LEU A 343 -7.20 3.08 -11.04
CA LEU A 343 -8.51 2.58 -10.62
C LEU A 343 -9.60 3.65 -10.82
N ALA A 344 -9.34 4.88 -10.34
CA ALA A 344 -10.28 5.99 -10.51
C ALA A 344 -10.45 6.37 -11.99
N LEU A 345 -9.38 6.33 -12.78
CA LEU A 345 -9.46 6.53 -14.23
C LEU A 345 -10.33 5.45 -14.89
N ALA A 346 -10.08 4.17 -14.61
CA ALA A 346 -10.89 3.08 -15.17
C ALA A 346 -12.36 3.18 -14.76
N PHE A 347 -12.66 3.59 -13.53
CA PHE A 347 -14.02 3.91 -13.11
C PHE A 347 -14.60 5.06 -13.94
N ALA A 348 -13.87 6.17 -14.06
CA ALA A 348 -14.32 7.34 -14.81
C ALA A 348 -14.62 7.05 -16.29
N THR A 349 -13.90 6.10 -16.91
CA THR A 349 -14.18 5.70 -18.31
C THR A 349 -15.51 4.94 -18.49
N LYS A 350 -16.07 4.36 -17.42
CA LYS A 350 -17.29 3.54 -17.47
C LYS A 350 -18.53 4.28 -16.97
N HIS A 351 -18.36 5.35 -16.20
CA HIS A 351 -19.45 6.04 -15.50
C HIS A 351 -19.60 7.48 -15.96
N SER A 352 -20.82 8.02 -15.82
CA SER A 352 -21.07 9.45 -16.06
C SER A 352 -20.49 10.28 -14.91
N MET A 353 -19.39 10.96 -15.19
CA MET A 353 -18.62 11.65 -14.14
C MET A 353 -19.17 13.01 -13.75
N LEU A 354 -20.10 13.61 -14.51
CA LEU A 354 -20.63 14.92 -14.17
C LEU A 354 -21.35 14.90 -12.83
N SER A 355 -22.34 14.01 -12.65
CA SER A 355 -23.08 13.90 -11.37
C SER A 355 -22.18 13.49 -10.22
N VAL A 356 -21.19 12.63 -10.47
CA VAL A 356 -20.21 12.18 -9.49
C VAL A 356 -19.36 13.36 -8.98
N LEU A 357 -18.81 14.16 -9.89
CA LEU A 357 -17.91 15.25 -9.53
C LEU A 357 -18.64 16.48 -8.99
N THR A 358 -19.92 16.70 -9.33
CA THR A 358 -20.70 17.84 -8.82
C THR A 358 -21.51 17.52 -7.58
N GLN A 359 -21.53 16.26 -7.12
CA GLN A 359 -22.28 15.90 -5.93
C GLN A 359 -21.72 16.58 -4.68
N GLN A 360 -22.61 17.17 -3.89
CA GLN A 360 -22.28 17.67 -2.56
C GLN A 360 -22.15 16.50 -1.58
N LEU A 361 -20.96 16.34 -1.03
CA LEU A 361 -20.61 15.34 -0.03
C LEU A 361 -20.61 15.98 1.36
N HIS A 362 -21.16 15.25 2.34
CA HIS A 362 -21.15 15.65 3.75
C HIS A 362 -20.27 14.67 4.53
N ILE A 363 -19.01 15.04 4.78
CA ILE A 363 -17.99 14.17 5.38
C ILE A 363 -17.66 14.67 6.79
N GLN A 364 -17.62 13.75 7.76
CA GLN A 364 -17.29 14.01 9.17
C GLN A 364 -15.88 13.54 9.57
N LYS A 365 -15.28 12.60 8.84
CA LYS A 365 -13.89 12.20 9.06
C LYS A 365 -13.19 12.17 7.71
N PRO A 366 -12.05 12.86 7.57
CA PRO A 366 -11.40 13.05 6.29
C PRO A 366 -10.82 11.74 5.79
N VAL A 367 -10.54 11.75 4.49
CA VAL A 367 -9.98 10.62 3.75
C VAL A 367 -8.45 10.49 3.94
N SER A 368 -7.79 11.58 4.40
CA SER A 368 -6.35 11.65 4.61
C SER A 368 -6.01 11.93 6.07
N THR A 369 -4.95 11.29 6.56
CA THR A 369 -4.40 11.38 7.92
C THR A 369 -3.47 12.57 8.14
N LEU A 370 -3.25 13.41 7.12
CA LEU A 370 -2.34 14.56 7.19
C LEU A 370 -2.96 15.77 7.89
N LEU A 371 -4.22 15.66 8.28
CA LEU A 371 -4.81 16.59 9.23
C LEU A 371 -4.41 16.15 10.63
N ASP A 372 -3.91 17.10 11.43
CA ASP A 372 -3.64 16.95 12.86
C ASP A 372 -4.69 16.05 13.54
N TYR A 373 -4.26 15.18 14.46
CA TYR A 373 -5.14 14.22 15.15
C TYR A 373 -6.31 14.93 15.86
N GLU A 374 -6.10 16.17 16.31
CA GLU A 374 -7.17 17.03 16.83
C GLU A 374 -8.15 17.52 15.75
N LEU A 375 -7.65 17.81 14.54
CA LEU A 375 -8.49 18.16 13.38
C LEU A 375 -9.34 16.96 12.94
N MET A 376 -8.79 15.75 12.92
CA MET A 376 -9.50 14.56 12.42
C MET A 376 -10.77 14.21 13.22
N ASN A 377 -10.80 14.49 14.53
CA ASN A 377 -11.92 14.11 15.38
C ASN A 377 -13.15 15.03 15.23
N ASN A 378 -12.95 16.26 14.75
CA ASN A 378 -14.00 17.28 14.64
C ASN A 378 -14.16 17.86 13.23
N TYR A 379 -13.47 17.31 12.23
CA TYR A 379 -13.52 17.75 10.85
C TYR A 379 -14.94 17.66 10.28
N LYS A 380 -15.37 18.69 9.56
CA LYS A 380 -16.58 18.62 8.73
C LYS A 380 -16.31 19.24 7.39
N PHE A 381 -16.68 18.53 6.34
CA PHE A 381 -16.60 18.99 4.97
C PHE A 381 -17.97 18.91 4.31
N VAL A 382 -18.31 20.00 3.62
CA VAL A 382 -19.45 20.09 2.71
C VAL A 382 -18.91 20.66 1.43
N GLY A 383 -18.98 19.90 0.36
CA GLY A 383 -18.44 20.30 -0.93
C GLY A 383 -18.36 19.14 -1.92
N SER A 384 -17.77 19.42 -3.08
CA SER A 384 -17.64 18.45 -4.17
C SER A 384 -16.36 17.60 -4.11
N ILE A 385 -16.26 16.55 -4.93
CA ILE A 385 -15.03 15.74 -5.04
C ILE A 385 -13.83 16.59 -5.48
N PRO A 386 -13.92 17.45 -6.51
CA PRO A 386 -12.83 18.36 -6.85
C PRO A 386 -12.38 19.25 -5.69
N GLU A 387 -13.34 19.75 -4.89
CA GLU A 387 -13.05 20.59 -3.74
C GLU A 387 -12.31 19.84 -2.63
N ILE A 388 -12.74 18.63 -2.23
CA ILE A 388 -12.03 17.88 -1.18
C ILE A 388 -10.63 17.47 -1.63
N ILE A 389 -10.48 17.03 -2.88
CA ILE A 389 -9.15 16.66 -3.43
C ILE A 389 -8.25 17.90 -3.55
N ALA A 390 -8.82 19.08 -3.84
CA ALA A 390 -8.08 20.33 -3.81
C ALA A 390 -7.55 20.68 -2.41
N GLN A 391 -8.14 20.18 -1.31
CA GLN A 391 -7.62 20.47 0.04
C GLN A 391 -6.46 19.56 0.47
N VAL A 392 -6.29 18.42 -0.22
CA VAL A 392 -5.29 17.37 0.10
C VAL A 392 -4.32 17.12 -1.07
N GLY A 393 -4.21 18.11 -1.97
CA GLY A 393 -3.54 17.96 -3.25
C GLY A 393 -2.01 17.83 -3.21
N VAL A 394 -1.33 18.27 -2.14
CA VAL A 394 0.14 18.14 -1.97
C VAL A 394 0.58 16.68 -2.11
N ASP A 395 -0.13 15.77 -1.46
CA ASP A 395 0.30 14.37 -1.32
C ASP A 395 -0.10 13.52 -2.51
N CYS A 396 -1.07 14.02 -3.27
CA CYS A 396 -1.76 13.31 -4.32
C CYS A 396 -1.79 14.10 -5.65
N PRO A 397 -0.64 14.59 -6.17
CA PRO A 397 -0.63 15.47 -7.34
C PRO A 397 -1.21 14.79 -8.60
N SER A 398 -1.03 13.46 -8.73
CA SER A 398 -1.63 12.70 -9.84
C SER A 398 -3.15 12.62 -9.74
N ALA A 399 -3.71 12.46 -8.53
CA ALA A 399 -5.16 12.44 -8.32
C ALA A 399 -5.79 13.79 -8.67
N PHE A 400 -5.18 14.90 -8.25
CA PHE A 400 -5.66 16.23 -8.63
C PHE A 400 -5.51 16.49 -10.13
N THR A 401 -4.43 16.01 -10.75
CA THR A 401 -4.26 16.08 -12.21
C THR A 401 -5.41 15.38 -12.94
N LEU A 402 -5.80 14.17 -12.50
CA LEU A 402 -6.94 13.44 -13.05
C LEU A 402 -8.25 14.24 -12.89
N ILE A 403 -8.48 14.87 -11.73
CA ILE A 403 -9.65 15.74 -11.53
C ILE A 403 -9.67 16.88 -12.55
N LEU A 404 -8.54 17.56 -12.77
CA LEU A 404 -8.47 18.65 -13.75
C LEU A 404 -8.64 18.15 -15.19
N ASP A 405 -8.20 16.93 -15.51
CA ASP A 405 -8.44 16.29 -16.81
C ASP A 405 -9.95 16.07 -17.02
N LEU A 406 -10.64 15.50 -16.02
CA LEU A 406 -12.08 15.26 -16.07
C LEU A 406 -12.89 16.56 -16.14
N ILE A 407 -12.50 17.61 -15.41
CA ILE A 407 -13.16 18.93 -15.49
C ILE A 407 -13.06 19.49 -16.91
N PHE A 408 -11.88 19.43 -17.52
CA PHE A 408 -11.68 19.90 -18.89
C PHE A 408 -12.54 19.11 -19.90
N GLU A 409 -12.59 17.79 -19.78
CA GLU A 409 -13.39 16.93 -20.65
C GLU A 409 -14.91 17.18 -20.53
N LEU A 410 -15.39 17.44 -19.31
CA LEU A 410 -16.81 17.67 -19.04
C LEU A 410 -17.24 19.12 -19.32
N GLY A 411 -16.30 20.05 -19.42
CA GLY A 411 -16.50 21.48 -19.64
C GLY A 411 -16.48 22.29 -18.35
N GLU A 412 -15.56 23.24 -18.27
CA GLU A 412 -15.23 24.05 -17.09
C GLU A 412 -16.40 24.87 -16.54
N ALA A 413 -17.34 25.29 -17.39
CA ALA A 413 -18.51 26.10 -16.98
C ALA A 413 -19.46 25.39 -16.00
N ARG A 414 -19.29 24.07 -15.79
CA ARG A 414 -20.08 23.28 -14.83
C ARG A 414 -19.43 23.18 -13.45
N PHE A 415 -18.22 23.70 -13.27
CA PHE A 415 -17.45 23.59 -12.04
C PHE A 415 -17.04 24.98 -11.55
N ASP A 416 -17.05 25.16 -10.23
CA ASP A 416 -16.49 26.36 -9.63
C ASP A 416 -14.95 26.23 -9.51
N VAL A 417 -14.29 26.39 -10.66
CA VAL A 417 -12.82 26.33 -10.75
C VAL A 417 -12.13 27.42 -9.94
N SER A 418 -12.83 28.51 -9.59
CA SER A 418 -12.30 29.58 -8.73
C SER A 418 -12.26 29.13 -7.27
N THR A 419 -13.31 28.47 -6.78
CA THR A 419 -13.31 27.84 -5.45
C THR A 419 -12.24 26.73 -5.37
N ILE A 420 -12.08 25.93 -6.44
CA ILE A 420 -11.03 24.90 -6.50
C ILE A 420 -9.63 25.53 -6.43
N LEU A 421 -9.38 26.65 -7.14
CA LEU A 421 -8.12 27.40 -7.05
C LEU A 421 -7.87 27.93 -5.64
N LEU A 422 -8.88 28.54 -5.03
CA LEU A 422 -8.79 29.07 -3.67
C LEU A 422 -8.38 27.98 -2.67
N MET A 423 -9.04 26.82 -2.73
CA MET A 423 -8.74 25.67 -1.86
C MET A 423 -7.35 25.07 -2.13
N TYR A 424 -7.01 24.84 -3.41
CA TYR A 424 -5.73 24.21 -3.79
C TYR A 424 -4.52 25.06 -3.42
N THR A 425 -4.65 26.38 -3.44
CA THR A 425 -3.56 27.30 -3.06
C THR A 425 -3.07 27.04 -1.64
N GLY A 426 -3.95 26.59 -0.73
CA GLY A 426 -3.58 26.24 0.64
C GLY A 426 -2.68 25.00 0.77
N CYS A 427 -2.55 24.22 -0.30
CA CYS A 427 -1.80 22.97 -0.34
C CYS A 427 -0.99 22.89 -1.66
N HIS A 428 -0.55 24.02 -2.20
CA HIS A 428 0.30 24.00 -3.38
C HIS A 428 1.77 23.80 -2.96
N ASN A 429 2.45 22.85 -3.60
CA ASN A 429 3.89 22.67 -3.49
C ASN A 429 4.49 22.57 -4.89
N HIS A 430 5.32 23.55 -5.26
CA HIS A 430 5.88 23.60 -6.59
C HIS A 430 6.83 22.43 -6.92
N LYS A 431 7.47 21.81 -5.92
CA LYS A 431 8.35 20.65 -6.11
C LYS A 431 7.61 19.44 -6.67
N GLU A 432 6.31 19.34 -6.41
CA GLU A 432 5.44 18.24 -6.86
C GLU A 432 4.72 18.52 -8.20
N CYS A 433 4.94 19.68 -8.81
CA CYS A 433 4.31 20.04 -10.08
C CYS A 433 4.85 19.20 -11.25
N LYS A 434 4.08 18.22 -11.74
CA LYS A 434 4.39 17.47 -12.96
C LYS A 434 4.04 18.27 -14.21
N LYS A 435 4.99 18.50 -15.13
CA LYS A 435 4.88 19.13 -16.49
C LYS A 435 4.14 20.49 -16.63
N SER A 436 3.02 20.73 -15.93
CA SER A 436 2.33 22.01 -15.79
C SER A 436 1.83 22.21 -14.35
N CYS A 437 2.16 23.35 -13.76
CA CYS A 437 1.72 23.75 -12.42
C CYS A 437 0.18 23.85 -12.31
N SER A 438 -0.41 23.27 -11.26
CA SER A 438 -1.86 23.17 -11.06
C SER A 438 -2.57 24.54 -10.97
N PRO A 439 -2.08 25.54 -10.22
CA PRO A 439 -2.61 26.91 -10.25
C PRO A 439 -2.66 27.50 -11.67
N LYS A 440 -1.58 27.36 -12.46
CA LYS A 440 -1.55 27.83 -13.86
C LYS A 440 -2.59 27.13 -14.71
N ARG A 441 -2.82 25.84 -14.47
CA ARG A 441 -3.84 25.05 -15.17
C ARG A 441 -5.25 25.51 -14.81
N LEU A 442 -5.54 25.76 -13.54
CA LEU A 442 -6.83 26.28 -13.08
C LEU A 442 -7.15 27.66 -13.66
N LEU A 443 -6.16 28.56 -13.71
CA LEU A 443 -6.31 29.87 -14.36
C LEU A 443 -6.63 29.74 -15.86
N ARG A 444 -6.01 28.79 -16.56
CA ARG A 444 -6.33 28.49 -17.97
C ARG A 444 -7.72 27.91 -18.16
N LEU A 445 -8.25 27.21 -17.14
CA LEU A 445 -9.63 26.73 -17.10
C LEU A 445 -10.64 27.84 -16.74
N GLY A 446 -10.18 29.09 -16.58
CA GLY A 446 -11.05 30.25 -16.30
C GLY A 446 -11.28 30.54 -14.83
N ALA A 447 -10.47 29.98 -13.92
CA ALA A 447 -10.52 30.37 -12.52
C ALA A 447 -10.21 31.86 -12.35
N SER A 448 -11.03 32.56 -11.57
CA SER A 448 -10.76 33.94 -11.17
C SER A 448 -9.52 33.96 -10.29
N VAL A 449 -8.54 34.79 -10.67
CA VAL A 449 -7.27 34.93 -9.95
C VAL A 449 -7.46 35.44 -8.50
N ASN A 450 -8.54 36.19 -8.25
CA ASN A 450 -8.90 36.70 -6.93
C ASN A 450 -9.82 35.75 -6.14
N GLY A 451 -10.10 34.55 -6.66
CA GLY A 451 -11.04 33.60 -6.08
C GLY A 451 -12.49 33.79 -6.56
N PRO A 452 -13.42 32.94 -6.08
CA PRO A 452 -14.84 33.05 -6.42
C PRO A 452 -15.45 34.36 -5.90
N THR A 453 -16.53 34.83 -6.52
CA THR A 453 -17.28 35.98 -6.01
C THR A 453 -17.75 35.72 -4.58
N GLY A 454 -17.50 36.65 -3.66
CA GLY A 454 -17.81 36.48 -2.24
C GLY A 454 -16.72 35.75 -1.44
N ALA A 455 -15.52 35.54 -2.01
CA ALA A 455 -14.43 34.88 -1.31
C ALA A 455 -14.00 35.66 -0.06
N PHE A 456 -14.15 35.04 1.11
CA PHE A 456 -13.79 35.66 2.40
C PHE A 456 -12.29 35.95 2.53
N VAL A 457 -11.45 35.16 1.86
CA VAL A 457 -10.02 35.44 1.67
C VAL A 457 -9.64 35.12 0.23
N THR A 458 -8.61 35.77 -0.27
CA THR A 458 -8.13 35.61 -1.65
C THR A 458 -7.08 34.50 -1.76
N PRO A 459 -6.89 33.93 -2.97
CA PRO A 459 -5.78 33.02 -3.23
C PRO A 459 -4.42 33.64 -2.91
N LEU A 460 -4.23 34.94 -3.15
CA LEU A 460 -2.97 35.63 -2.88
C LEU A 460 -2.66 35.72 -1.37
N GLN A 461 -3.68 35.99 -0.54
CA GLN A 461 -3.54 35.95 0.93
C GLN A 461 -3.14 34.55 1.41
N ILE A 462 -3.75 33.50 0.84
CA ILE A 462 -3.43 32.10 1.16
C ILE A 462 -1.99 31.75 0.74
N ALA A 463 -1.57 32.11 -0.48
CA ALA A 463 -0.23 31.84 -0.98
C ALA A 463 0.85 32.52 -0.11
N ALA A 464 0.61 33.77 0.30
CA ALA A 464 1.48 34.48 1.24
C ALA A 464 1.55 33.78 2.61
N ALA A 465 0.41 33.34 3.16
CA ALA A 465 0.38 32.63 4.45
C ALA A 465 1.08 31.25 4.40
N CYS A 466 1.05 30.56 3.25
CA CYS A 466 1.71 29.28 3.05
C CYS A 466 3.20 29.41 2.67
N TRP A 467 3.73 30.63 2.53
CA TRP A 467 5.08 30.90 2.00
C TRP A 467 5.31 30.26 0.62
N ASP A 468 4.27 30.27 -0.21
CA ASP A 468 4.31 29.69 -1.55
C ASP A 468 4.72 30.75 -2.57
N LEU A 469 6.04 30.93 -2.72
CA LEU A 469 6.61 31.92 -3.65
C LEU A 469 6.10 31.72 -5.08
N HIS A 470 6.09 30.48 -5.57
CA HIS A 470 5.64 30.21 -6.93
C HIS A 470 4.15 30.49 -7.12
N GLY A 471 3.33 30.19 -6.11
CA GLY A 471 1.92 30.57 -6.10
C GLY A 471 1.73 32.09 -6.13
N VAL A 472 2.46 32.82 -5.31
CA VAL A 472 2.45 34.30 -5.30
C VAL A 472 2.82 34.86 -6.67
N GLU A 473 3.92 34.42 -7.26
CA GLU A 473 4.33 34.84 -8.60
C GLU A 473 3.28 34.51 -9.64
N THR A 474 2.77 33.28 -9.63
CA THR A 474 1.74 32.82 -10.59
C THR A 474 0.47 33.65 -10.52
N LEU A 475 0.03 34.01 -9.31
CA LEU A 475 -1.18 34.80 -9.10
C LEU A 475 -0.96 36.27 -9.50
N LEU A 476 0.16 36.88 -9.12
CA LEU A 476 0.49 38.26 -9.49
C LEU A 476 0.67 38.41 -11.01
N ASP A 477 1.38 37.49 -11.66
CA ASP A 477 1.56 37.47 -13.11
C ASP A 477 0.23 37.29 -13.85
N ALA A 478 -0.76 36.65 -13.22
CA ALA A 478 -2.11 36.49 -13.72
C ALA A 478 -3.05 37.67 -13.40
N GLY A 479 -2.55 38.71 -12.73
CA GLY A 479 -3.29 39.94 -12.42
C GLY A 479 -4.06 39.90 -11.10
N ALA A 480 -3.61 39.11 -10.12
CA ALA A 480 -4.13 39.20 -8.75
C ALA A 480 -3.99 40.62 -8.21
N ASP A 481 -5.01 41.11 -7.52
CA ASP A 481 -4.94 42.41 -6.86
C ASP A 481 -4.09 42.31 -5.58
N PRO A 482 -2.92 42.97 -5.51
CA PRO A 482 -2.04 42.92 -4.33
C PRO A 482 -2.65 43.60 -3.10
N HIS A 483 -3.74 44.36 -3.27
CA HIS A 483 -4.45 45.06 -2.20
C HIS A 483 -5.73 44.36 -1.73
N ALA A 484 -6.10 43.23 -2.35
CA ALA A 484 -7.33 42.54 -2.00
C ALA A 484 -7.27 41.95 -0.58
N LEU A 485 -8.32 42.21 0.21
CA LEU A 485 -8.42 41.83 1.62
C LEU A 485 -9.42 40.69 1.88
N GLY A 486 -10.06 40.19 0.81
CA GLY A 486 -11.24 39.34 0.86
C GLY A 486 -12.54 40.14 0.95
N GLU A 487 -13.65 39.49 0.61
CA GLU A 487 -15.00 40.07 0.69
C GLU A 487 -15.65 39.83 2.06
N VAL A 488 -16.56 40.71 2.46
CA VAL A 488 -17.29 40.60 3.73
C VAL A 488 -18.26 39.42 3.67
N GLY A 489 -18.16 38.49 4.62
CA GLY A 489 -18.99 37.29 4.68
C GLY A 489 -18.72 36.44 5.91
N PRO A 490 -19.40 35.29 6.07
CA PRO A 490 -19.27 34.45 7.26
C PRO A 490 -17.97 33.62 7.31
N GLY A 491 -17.14 33.65 6.27
CA GLY A 491 -15.98 32.76 6.12
C GLY A 491 -16.35 31.29 6.00
N TRP A 492 -15.35 30.41 6.11
CA TRP A 492 -15.61 28.96 6.17
C TRP A 492 -16.11 28.56 7.56
N ALA A 493 -16.89 27.46 7.62
CA ALA A 493 -17.43 26.94 8.87
C ALA A 493 -16.31 26.53 9.85
N PRO A 494 -16.42 26.80 11.17
CA PRO A 494 -15.33 26.61 12.15
C PRO A 494 -14.71 25.20 12.20
N HIS A 495 -15.47 24.17 11.82
CA HIS A 495 -15.04 22.77 11.81
C HIS A 495 -14.40 22.32 10.48
N SER A 496 -14.33 23.21 9.49
CA SER A 496 -13.66 22.93 8.21
C SER A 496 -12.16 23.15 8.32
N LEU A 497 -11.41 22.44 7.49
CA LEU A 497 -9.95 22.63 7.38
C LEU A 497 -9.60 24.07 6.99
N MET A 498 -10.34 24.64 6.04
CA MET A 498 -10.09 25.98 5.52
C MET A 498 -10.29 27.06 6.58
N ALA A 499 -11.31 26.92 7.45
CA ALA A 499 -11.57 27.90 8.50
C ALA A 499 -10.41 28.03 9.48
N ARG A 500 -9.94 26.90 10.03
CA ARG A 500 -8.83 26.89 11.00
C ARG A 500 -7.54 27.43 10.39
N ARG A 501 -7.31 27.15 9.10
CA ARG A 501 -6.08 27.55 8.39
C ARG A 501 -6.10 28.99 7.88
N PHE A 502 -7.25 29.55 7.51
CA PHE A 502 -7.26 30.76 6.69
C PHE A 502 -8.29 31.82 7.09
N ASN A 503 -9.31 31.54 7.92
CA ASN A 503 -10.30 32.58 8.29
C ASN A 503 -9.64 33.79 8.98
N HIS A 504 -8.57 33.58 9.73
CA HIS A 504 -7.86 34.66 10.44
C HIS A 504 -7.10 35.63 9.52
N LEU A 505 -7.00 35.32 8.21
CA LEU A 505 -6.34 36.18 7.22
C LEU A 505 -7.25 37.30 6.70
N HIS A 506 -8.57 37.21 6.92
CA HIS A 506 -9.52 38.19 6.40
C HIS A 506 -9.21 39.60 6.91
N GLY A 507 -9.31 40.59 6.02
CA GLY A 507 -9.01 41.99 6.33
C GLY A 507 -7.51 42.32 6.35
N ALA A 508 -6.62 41.34 6.31
CA ALA A 508 -5.17 41.57 6.29
C ALA A 508 -4.63 41.55 4.85
N SER A 509 -3.79 42.51 4.49
CA SER A 509 -3.07 42.48 3.20
C SER A 509 -2.07 41.31 3.14
N SER A 510 -1.78 40.80 1.94
CA SER A 510 -0.75 39.78 1.73
C SER A 510 0.63 40.21 2.24
N LEU A 511 0.96 41.51 2.16
CA LEU A 511 2.20 42.07 2.70
C LEU A 511 2.23 42.09 4.24
N PHE A 512 1.11 42.36 4.89
CA PHE A 512 1.00 42.23 6.34
C PHE A 512 1.17 40.77 6.78
N ILE A 513 0.49 39.85 6.09
CA ILE A 513 0.53 38.41 6.37
C ILE A 513 1.98 37.92 6.35
N ILE A 514 2.72 38.18 5.27
CA ILE A 514 4.11 37.70 5.15
C ILE A 514 5.04 38.33 6.21
N LYS A 515 4.80 39.58 6.61
CA LYS A 515 5.65 40.28 7.60
C LYS A 515 5.36 39.91 9.04
N ARG A 516 4.11 39.59 9.38
CA ARG A 516 3.65 39.52 10.79
C ARG A 516 3.21 38.13 11.23
N LEU A 517 2.80 37.27 10.30
CA LEU A 517 2.31 35.93 10.62
C LEU A 517 3.39 34.88 10.33
N GLU A 518 3.38 33.82 11.12
CA GLU A 518 4.19 32.63 10.84
C GLU A 518 3.60 31.84 9.66
N CYS A 519 4.45 31.03 9.02
CA CYS A 519 4.01 30.12 7.98
C CYS A 519 2.87 29.22 8.50
N ASN A 520 1.80 29.11 7.72
CA ASN A 520 0.68 28.25 8.05
C ASN A 520 1.02 26.74 7.92
N HIS A 521 2.15 26.40 7.31
CA HIS A 521 2.68 25.03 7.34
C HIS A 521 3.46 24.81 8.64
N ASN A 522 3.14 23.72 9.35
CA ASN A 522 3.82 23.27 10.56
C ASN A 522 4.35 21.83 10.39
N GLY A 523 5.27 21.41 11.27
CA GLY A 523 5.80 20.04 11.30
C GLY A 523 6.32 19.54 9.95
N ASP A 524 5.89 18.32 9.57
CA ASP A 524 6.32 17.62 8.36
C ASP A 524 5.91 18.37 7.07
N LEU A 525 4.77 19.09 7.05
CA LEU A 525 4.34 19.89 5.89
C LEU A 525 5.31 21.05 5.58
N LYS A 526 5.82 21.72 6.62
CA LYS A 526 6.83 22.79 6.45
C LYS A 526 8.13 22.21 5.86
N TYR A 527 8.54 21.03 6.34
CA TYR A 527 9.70 20.32 5.83
C TYR A 527 9.53 19.86 4.37
N MET A 528 8.36 19.29 4.02
CA MET A 528 8.05 18.83 2.66
C MET A 528 8.05 19.97 1.63
N CYS A 529 7.44 21.11 1.97
CA CYS A 529 7.50 22.29 1.11
C CYS A 529 8.94 22.86 1.06
N GLY A 530 9.72 22.68 2.13
CA GLY A 530 11.10 23.14 2.25
C GLY A 530 11.19 24.66 2.15
N VAL A 531 10.26 25.34 2.82
CA VAL A 531 10.17 26.80 2.90
C VAL A 531 10.96 27.29 4.11
N ASP A 532 11.70 28.37 3.91
CA ASP A 532 12.58 29.00 4.89
C ASP A 532 12.39 30.53 4.91
N GLU A 533 13.16 31.23 5.74
CA GLU A 533 13.10 32.70 5.79
C GLU A 533 13.54 33.34 4.48
N THR A 534 14.43 32.71 3.70
CA THR A 534 14.80 33.18 2.35
C THR A 534 13.57 33.26 1.45
N THR A 535 12.75 32.21 1.46
CA THR A 535 11.50 32.14 0.69
C THR A 535 10.56 33.29 1.09
N ARG A 536 10.50 33.59 2.40
CA ARG A 536 9.67 34.67 2.94
C ARG A 536 10.15 36.05 2.47
N GLU A 537 11.45 36.31 2.49
CA GLU A 537 12.06 37.56 2.01
C GLU A 537 11.80 37.78 0.51
N GLU A 538 11.90 36.72 -0.30
CA GLU A 538 11.60 36.77 -1.74
C GLU A 538 10.11 37.10 -1.99
N ILE A 539 9.20 36.51 -1.21
CA ILE A 539 7.76 36.83 -1.30
C ILE A 539 7.51 38.29 -0.92
N GLU A 540 8.13 38.79 0.14
CA GLU A 540 8.00 40.19 0.56
C GLU A 540 8.47 41.14 -0.55
N ALA A 541 9.61 40.85 -1.18
CA ALA A 541 10.14 41.63 -2.28
C ALA A 541 9.16 41.64 -3.47
N ARG A 542 8.66 40.48 -3.89
CA ARG A 542 7.71 40.37 -5.03
C ARG A 542 6.38 41.07 -4.76
N LEU A 543 5.85 40.99 -3.55
CA LEU A 543 4.64 41.73 -3.17
C LEU A 543 4.87 43.24 -3.19
N SER A 544 6.04 43.69 -2.71
CA SER A 544 6.41 45.11 -2.73
C SER A 544 6.59 45.65 -4.15
N GLU A 545 7.21 44.86 -5.04
CA GLU A 545 7.33 45.18 -6.47
C GLU A 545 5.97 45.29 -7.17
N ALA A 546 5.00 44.46 -6.78
CA ALA A 546 3.64 44.52 -7.26
C ALA A 546 2.84 45.72 -6.68
N GLY A 547 3.43 46.49 -5.76
CA GLY A 547 2.82 47.67 -5.17
C GLY A 547 1.97 47.39 -3.93
N ALA A 548 2.04 46.19 -3.34
CA ALA A 548 1.29 45.85 -2.13
C ALA A 548 1.63 46.82 -0.98
N VAL A 549 0.62 47.13 -0.17
CA VAL A 549 0.78 47.94 1.06
C VAL A 549 0.36 47.13 2.28
N GLU A 550 1.01 47.39 3.41
CA GLU A 550 0.69 46.74 4.69
C GLU A 550 -0.62 47.31 5.24
N ILE A 551 -1.65 46.47 5.31
CA ILE A 551 -2.95 46.73 5.91
C ILE A 551 -3.21 45.66 6.96
N GLU A 552 -3.41 46.10 8.20
CA GLU A 552 -3.76 45.23 9.33
C GLU A 552 -5.26 44.88 9.30
N PRO A 553 -5.67 43.69 9.79
CA PRO A 553 -7.07 43.33 9.88
C PRO A 553 -7.81 44.22 10.90
N ASN A 554 -9.01 44.69 10.54
CA ASN A 554 -9.82 45.52 11.43
C ASN A 554 -10.17 44.76 12.72
N SER A 555 -9.77 45.31 13.88
CA SER A 555 -9.92 44.71 15.21
C SER A 555 -11.37 44.60 15.72
N SER A 556 -12.38 44.92 14.91
CA SER A 556 -13.79 44.95 15.30
C SER A 556 -14.61 43.71 14.90
N GLU A 557 -14.04 42.78 14.13
CA GLU A 557 -14.76 41.58 13.65
C GLU A 557 -14.04 40.24 13.93
N ALA A 558 -12.87 40.27 14.59
CA ALA A 558 -12.17 39.06 14.97
C ALA A 558 -12.85 38.39 16.17
N GLY A 559 -13.58 37.30 15.93
CA GLY A 559 -13.88 36.32 16.96
C GLY A 559 -12.57 35.84 17.59
N SER A 560 -12.40 36.09 18.90
CA SER A 560 -11.18 35.88 19.65
C SER A 560 -10.57 34.49 19.44
N PRO A 561 -9.28 34.34 19.11
CA PRO A 561 -8.59 33.08 19.21
C PRO A 561 -8.17 32.88 20.68
N ASN A 562 -8.79 31.92 21.38
CA ASN A 562 -8.23 31.41 22.63
C ASN A 562 -6.93 30.66 22.32
N VAL A 563 -5.81 31.36 22.38
CA VAL A 563 -4.47 30.76 22.36
C VAL A 563 -4.08 30.46 23.79
N SER A 564 -4.32 29.23 24.23
CA SER A 564 -3.60 28.64 25.36
C SER A 564 -3.69 27.12 25.31
N ASP A 565 -3.01 26.49 24.35
CA ASP A 565 -2.64 25.08 24.48
C ASP A 565 -1.27 24.89 23.81
N THR A 566 -0.24 24.88 24.65
CA THR A 566 1.11 24.42 24.30
C THR A 566 1.07 22.92 23.99
N PRO A 567 1.68 22.42 22.90
CA PRO A 567 1.73 20.99 22.63
C PRO A 567 2.46 20.25 23.74
N SER A 568 1.82 19.21 24.29
CA SER A 568 2.40 18.39 25.36
C SER A 568 3.69 17.68 24.93
N ASP A 569 4.63 17.59 25.87
CA ASP A 569 5.96 16.95 25.84
C ASP A 569 5.98 15.46 25.39
N SER A 570 4.82 14.89 25.07
CA SER A 570 4.64 13.58 24.44
C SER A 570 5.24 13.52 23.03
N PHE A 571 5.17 14.64 22.27
CA PHE A 571 5.67 14.77 20.90
C PHE A 571 7.18 14.51 20.78
N ALA A 572 7.97 14.88 21.81
CA ALA A 572 9.43 14.72 21.78
C ALA A 572 9.89 13.26 21.97
N ARG A 573 9.06 12.36 22.54
CA ARG A 573 9.46 10.96 22.79
C ARG A 573 9.25 10.05 21.59
N THR A 574 8.15 10.23 20.85
CA THR A 574 7.89 9.45 19.63
C THR A 574 8.83 9.86 18.49
N ILE A 575 9.32 11.12 18.49
CA ILE A 575 10.23 11.64 17.46
C ILE A 575 11.71 11.31 17.74
N ARG A 576 12.13 11.08 19.00
CA ARG A 576 13.51 10.61 19.27
C ARG A 576 13.80 9.22 18.70
N GLN A 577 12.78 8.39 18.46
CA GLN A 577 12.94 7.14 17.71
C GLN A 577 13.10 7.37 16.19
N ARG A 578 12.61 8.49 15.63
CA ARG A 578 12.73 8.84 14.20
C ARG A 578 14.17 9.19 13.81
N CYS A 579 14.94 9.92 14.63
CA CYS A 579 16.33 10.29 14.28
C CYS A 579 17.35 9.14 14.35
N SER A 580 17.00 7.98 14.91
CA SER A 580 17.95 6.86 15.02
C SER A 580 17.89 5.89 13.84
N ILE A 581 16.83 5.93 13.01
CA ILE A 581 16.63 4.97 11.92
C ILE A 581 17.12 5.54 10.58
N ASP A 582 17.02 6.85 10.36
CA ASP A 582 17.55 7.51 9.14
C ASP A 582 19.09 7.50 9.06
N ASN A 583 19.78 7.28 10.18
CA ASN A 583 21.24 7.10 10.21
C ASN A 583 21.69 5.63 10.03
N MET A 584 20.78 4.69 9.77
CA MET A 584 21.12 3.28 9.51
C MET A 584 20.87 2.82 8.07
N ILE A 585 20.48 3.72 7.15
CA ILE A 585 20.29 3.42 5.71
C ILE A 585 21.24 4.27 4.82
N GLN A 586 22.34 4.75 5.37
CA GLN A 586 23.57 5.08 4.63
C GLN A 586 24.68 4.15 5.10
#